data_AF-A0A7K3Z4W9-F1
#
_entry.id   AF-A0A7K3Z4W9-F1
#
_cell.length_a   1.000
_cell.length_b   1.000
_cell.length_c   1.000
_cell.angle_alpha   90.00
_cell.angle_beta   90.00
_cell.angle_gamma   90.00
#
_symmetry.space_group_name_H-M   'P 1'
#
loop_
_entity.id
_entity.type
_entity.pdbx_description
1 polymer ?
#
loop_
_entity_poly.entity_id
_entity_poly.type
_entity_poly.pdbx_seq_one_letter_code
_entity_poly.pdbx_strand_id
1 'polypeptide(L)' 'MVIINLDDYNKEKLWQLIVEVVHSSVMYPTHKAYTRDSILSAEPDISALELSQRLGMPLAEAIVILDELVQERKSSP' A
#
# COMPACT_ATOMS: atom_id res chain seq x y z
N MET A 1 -16.02 27.99 -7.10
CA MET A 1 -16.51 26.60 -7.22
C MET A 1 -15.37 25.79 -7.80
N VAL A 2 -14.87 24.79 -7.08
CA VAL A 2 -13.85 23.88 -7.63
C VAL A 2 -14.60 22.84 -8.45
N ILE A 3 -14.41 22.83 -9.77
CA ILE A 3 -14.94 21.78 -10.64
C ILE A 3 -13.83 20.74 -10.77
N ILE A 4 -14.02 19.59 -10.14
CA ILE A 4 -13.13 18.44 -10.35
C ILE A 4 -13.66 17.67 -11.56
N ASN A 5 -12.83 17.49 -12.58
CA ASN A 5 -13.11 16.57 -13.68
C ASN A 5 -12.50 15.20 -13.35
N LEU A 6 -13.34 14.21 -13.04
CA LEU A 6 -12.86 12.87 -12.68
C LEU A 6 -12.23 12.14 -13.88
N ASP A 7 -12.54 12.55 -15.12
CA ASP A 7 -11.94 11.96 -16.33
C ASP A 7 -10.43 12.25 -16.44
N ASP A 8 -9.94 13.27 -15.74
CA ASP A 8 -8.51 13.59 -15.70
C ASP A 8 -7.72 12.61 -14.83
N TYR A 9 -8.37 11.78 -14.02
CA TYR A 9 -7.77 10.84 -13.08
C TYR A 9 -7.77 9.42 -13.66
N ASN A 10 -6.87 9.19 -14.61
CA ASN A 10 -6.60 7.85 -15.11
C ASN A 10 -6.02 6.94 -14.02
N LYS A 11 -5.91 5.63 -14.30
CA LYS A 11 -5.44 4.62 -13.35
C LYS A 11 -4.08 4.98 -12.75
N GLU A 12 -3.15 5.47 -13.55
CA GLU A 12 -1.81 5.86 -13.11
C GLU A 12 -1.85 7.04 -12.14
N LYS A 13 -2.63 8.08 -12.45
CA LYS A 13 -2.79 9.24 -11.55
C LYS A 13 -3.48 8.86 -10.25
N LEU A 14 -4.53 8.05 -10.31
CA LEU A 14 -5.21 7.54 -9.12
C LEU A 14 -4.25 6.72 -8.26
N TRP A 15 -3.42 5.87 -8.86
CA TRP A 15 -2.39 5.14 -8.14
C TRP A 15 -1.41 6.07 -7.43
N GLN A 16 -0.88 7.09 -8.11
CA GLN A 16 0.04 8.06 -7.50
C GLN A 16 -0.60 8.80 -6.32
N LEU A 17 -1.86 9.19 -6.44
CA LEU A 17 -2.59 9.83 -5.33
C LEU A 17 -2.79 8.89 -4.14
N ILE A 18 -3.09 7.61 -4.40
CA ILE A 18 -3.20 6.61 -3.34
C ILE A 18 -1.86 6.45 -2.62
N VAL A 19 -0.75 6.33 -3.38
CA VAL A 19 0.59 6.23 -2.80
C VAL A 19 0.93 7.46 -1.97
N GLU A 20 0.69 8.66 -2.49
CA GLU A 20 0.90 9.92 -1.76
C GLU A 20 0.14 9.95 -0.43
N VAL A 21 -1.16 9.61 -0.45
CA VAL A 21 -1.99 9.59 0.75
C VAL A 21 -1.51 8.52 1.73
N VAL A 22 -1.15 7.33 1.26
CA VAL A 22 -0.64 6.25 2.12
C VAL A 22 0.67 6.65 2.78
N HIS A 23 1.61 7.23 2.04
CA HIS A 23 2.88 7.69 2.59
C HIS A 23 2.73 8.84 3.58
N SER A 24 1.63 9.61 3.50
CA SER A 24 1.30 10.63 4.50
C SER A 24 0.82 10.05 5.85
N SER A 25 0.47 8.76 5.91
CA SER A 25 0.06 8.09 7.14
C SER A 25 1.24 7.96 8.11
N VAL A 26 1.05 8.43 9.35
CA VAL A 26 2.05 8.29 10.43
C VAL A 26 2.40 6.82 10.69
N MET A 27 1.44 5.91 10.50
CA MET A 27 1.63 4.48 10.77
C MET A 27 2.26 3.71 9.61
N TYR A 28 2.31 4.28 8.41
CA TYR A 28 2.79 3.58 7.21
C TYR A 28 4.18 2.96 7.37
N PRO A 29 5.21 3.66 7.90
CA PRO A 29 6.54 3.06 8.07
C PRO A 29 6.51 1.84 9.00
N THR A 30 5.74 1.92 10.08
CA THR A 30 5.60 0.85 11.07
C THR A 30 4.85 -0.34 10.50
N HIS A 31 3.72 -0.11 9.82
CA HIS A 31 2.96 -1.16 9.15
C HIS A 31 3.77 -1.85 8.05
N LYS A 32 4.53 -1.10 7.26
CA LYS A 32 5.40 -1.66 6.21
C LYS A 32 6.50 -2.55 6.80
N ALA A 33 7.21 -2.06 7.82
CA ALA A 33 8.26 -2.82 8.48
C ALA A 33 7.71 -4.11 9.12
N TYR A 34 6.61 -4.01 9.88
CA TYR A 34 5.99 -5.18 10.50
C TYR A 34 5.47 -6.19 9.46
N THR A 35 4.88 -5.71 8.37
CA THR A 35 4.44 -6.56 7.26
C THR A 35 5.60 -7.33 6.65
N ARG A 36 6.72 -6.65 6.37
CA ARG A 36 7.93 -7.27 5.83
C ARG A 36 8.54 -8.30 6.79
N ASP A 37 8.74 -7.90 8.03
CA ASP A 37 9.61 -8.62 8.98
C ASP A 37 8.86 -9.74 9.71
N SER A 38 7.54 -9.60 9.90
CA SER A 38 6.73 -10.55 10.68
C SER A 38 5.68 -11.26 9.83
N ILE A 39 4.90 -10.54 9.04
CA ILE A 39 3.77 -11.14 8.31
C ILE A 39 4.25 -11.94 7.10
N LEU A 40 4.95 -11.31 6.16
CA LEU A 40 5.42 -11.98 4.94
C LEU A 40 6.49 -13.04 5.18
N SER A 41 7.18 -12.98 6.33
CA SER A 41 8.09 -14.05 6.75
C SER A 41 7.34 -15.34 7.14
N ALA A 42 6.10 -15.21 7.63
CA ALA A 42 5.27 -16.35 8.07
C ALA A 42 4.24 -16.78 7.01
N GLU A 43 3.69 -15.81 6.28
CA GLU A 43 2.60 -15.99 5.32
C GLU A 43 2.89 -15.13 4.07
N PRO A 44 3.71 -15.64 3.13
CA PRO A 44 4.17 -14.88 1.98
C PRO A 44 3.06 -14.55 0.96
N ASP A 45 1.96 -15.30 0.98
CA ASP A 45 0.85 -15.21 0.02
C ASP A 45 -0.37 -14.45 0.57
N ILE A 46 -0.23 -13.74 1.70
CA ILE A 46 -1.33 -12.97 2.31
C ILE A 46 -1.91 -11.95 1.32
N SER A 47 -3.24 -11.87 1.24
CA SER A 47 -3.89 -10.85 0.43
C SER A 47 -3.90 -9.48 1.12
N ALA A 48 -4.00 -8.41 0.32
CA ALA A 48 -4.13 -7.05 0.86
C ALA A 48 -5.35 -6.88 1.77
N LEU A 49 -6.45 -7.58 1.46
CA LEU A 49 -7.69 -7.52 2.25
C LEU A 49 -7.49 -8.17 3.63
N GLU A 50 -6.86 -9.35 3.68
CA GLU A 50 -6.55 -10.03 4.94
C GLU A 50 -5.56 -9.23 5.78
N LEU A 51 -4.53 -8.65 5.15
CA LEU A 51 -3.57 -7.78 5.84
C LEU A 51 -4.25 -6.55 6.45
N SER A 52 -5.12 -5.91 5.67
CA SER A 52 -5.91 -4.75 6.09
C SER A 52 -6.76 -5.06 7.32
N GLN A 53 -7.50 -6.17 7.29
CA GLN A 53 -8.32 -6.63 8.41
C GLN A 53 -7.48 -7.00 9.64
N ARG A 54 -6.35 -7.68 9.44
CA ARG A 54 -5.48 -8.18 10.52
C ARG A 54 -4.80 -7.04 11.28
N LEU A 55 -4.39 -5.99 10.59
CA LEU A 55 -3.66 -4.86 11.20
C LEU A 55 -4.54 -3.64 11.46
N GLY A 56 -5.83 -3.70 11.10
CA GLY A 56 -6.74 -2.56 11.28
C GLY A 56 -6.33 -1.33 10.47
N MET A 57 -5.72 -1.53 9.30
CA MET A 57 -5.28 -0.46 8.40
C MET A 57 -6.23 -0.33 7.20
N PRO A 58 -6.32 0.85 6.54
CA PRO A 58 -7.05 1.00 5.30
C PRO A 58 -6.58 0.02 4.21
N LEU A 59 -7.50 -0.47 3.37
CA LEU A 59 -7.16 -1.39 2.28
C LEU A 59 -6.12 -0.79 1.31
N ALA A 60 -6.23 0.51 1.04
CA ALA A 60 -5.26 1.22 0.20
C ALA A 60 -3.84 1.17 0.78
N GLU A 61 -3.69 1.27 2.10
CA GLU A 61 -2.39 1.15 2.78
C GLU A 61 -1.81 -0.26 2.61
N ALA A 62 -2.64 -1.29 2.81
CA ALA A 62 -2.23 -2.68 2.60
C ALA A 62 -1.80 -2.98 1.15
N ILE A 63 -2.53 -2.44 0.16
CA ILE A 63 -2.19 -2.60 -1.26
C ILE A 63 -0.83 -1.97 -1.57
N VAL A 64 -0.60 -0.73 -1.14
CA VAL A 64 0.67 -0.02 -1.40
C VAL A 64 1.84 -0.73 -0.71
N ILE A 65 1.68 -1.14 0.55
CA ILE A 65 2.71 -1.89 1.27
C ILE A 65 3.10 -3.16 0.53
N LEU A 66 2.13 -3.97 0.11
CA LEU A 66 2.43 -5.24 -0.57
C LEU A 66 3.05 -5.02 -1.96
N ASP A 67 2.54 -4.06 -2.75
CA ASP A 67 3.14 -3.74 -4.05
C ASP A 67 4.61 -3.32 -3.91
N GLU A 68 4.90 -2.38 -3.01
CA GLU A 68 6.27 -1.90 -2.81
C GLU A 68 7.22 -2.98 -2.32
N LEU A 69 6.79 -3.83 -1.37
CA LEU A 69 7.61 -4.93 -0.87
C LEU A 69 7.88 -5.97 -1.98
N VAL A 70 6.93 -6.19 -2.90
CA VAL A 70 7.14 -7.03 -4.08
C VAL A 70 8.14 -6.39 -5.05
N GLN A 71 8.06 -5.08 -5.30
CA GLN A 71 9.04 -4.39 -6.15
C GLN A 71 10.44 -4.38 -5.53
N GLU A 72 10.57 -4.17 -4.22
CA GLU A 72 11.84 -4.20 -3.48
C GLU A 72 12.55 -5.56 -3.64
N ARG A 73 11.80 -6.66 -3.53
CA ARG A 73 12.32 -8.02 -3.78
C ARG A 73 12.79 -8.23 -5.21
N LYS A 74 12.07 -7.69 -6.20
CA LYS A 74 12.47 -7.78 -7.62
C LYS A 74 13.70 -6.93 -7.95
N SER A 75 13.90 -5.84 -7.21
CA SER A 75 15.04 -4.93 -7.39
C SER A 75 16.31 -5.35 -6.66
N SER A 76 16.21 -6.34 -5.76
CA SER A 76 17.37 -6.91 -5.07
C SER A 76 18.10 -7.89 -6.01
N PRO A 77 19.42 -7.72 -6.22
CA PRO A 77 20.22 -8.58 -7.09
C PRO A 77 20.36 -10.03 -6.60
#